data_AF-A0A5S3Y0I9-F1
#
_entry.id   AF-A0A5S3Y0I9-F1
#
_cell.length_a   1.000
_cell.length_b   1.000
_cell.length_c   1.000
_cell.angle_alpha   90.00
_cell.angle_beta   90.00
_cell.angle_gamma   90.00
#
_symmetry.space_group_name_H-M   'P 1'
#
loop_
_entity.id
_entity.type
_entity.pdbx_description
1 polymer ?
#
loop_
_entity_poly.entity_id
_entity_poly.type
_entity_poly.pdbx_seq_one_letter_code
_entity_poly.pdbx_strand_id
1 'polypeptide(L)'
;LAPLNVKYIRKNAARGGPDLIPLKNTTSAPIFALHQDGTDYFDYHHTADDTLDKVDPKKLQQNTAAYAVLAMMAADAKTKISGK
;
A
#
# COMPACT_ATOMS: atom_id res chain seq x y z
N LEU A 1 4.41 11.36 -1.94
CA LEU A 1 5.17 10.47 -1.02
C LEU A 1 6.66 10.32 -1.39
N ALA A 2 7.21 11.12 -2.32
CA ALA A 2 8.62 11.02 -2.71
C ALA A 2 9.64 11.20 -1.56
N PRO A 3 9.41 12.09 -0.56
CA PRO A 3 10.29 12.18 0.61
C PRO A 3 10.37 10.90 1.47
N LEU A 4 9.43 9.97 1.29
CA LEU A 4 9.41 8.66 1.94
C LEU A 4 9.93 7.55 1.01
N ASN A 5 10.66 7.89 -0.06
CA ASN A 5 11.15 6.96 -1.08
C ASN A 5 10.06 6.19 -1.84
N VAL A 6 8.83 6.70 -1.87
CA VAL A 6 7.75 6.12 -2.68
C VAL A 6 7.72 6.78 -4.06
N LYS A 7 8.04 5.99 -5.10
CA LYS A 7 8.04 6.44 -6.50
C LYS A 7 6.63 6.41 -7.09
N TYR A 8 6.23 7.50 -7.72
CA TYR A 8 5.01 7.51 -8.53
C TYR A 8 5.26 6.81 -9.88
N ILE A 9 4.54 5.72 -10.13
CA ILE A 9 4.74 4.86 -11.31
C ILE A 9 3.98 5.33 -12.57
N ARG A 10 3.24 6.45 -12.49
CA ARG A 10 2.45 7.03 -13.60
C ARG A 10 1.51 6.05 -14.31
N LYS A 11 1.06 5.02 -13.59
CA LYS A 11 0.13 4.00 -14.08
C LYS A 11 -1.13 4.05 -13.24
N ASN A 12 -2.26 4.43 -13.85
CA ASN A 12 -3.56 4.39 -13.18
C ASN A 12 -4.19 2.98 -13.29
N ALA A 13 -3.54 2.02 -12.65
CA ALA A 13 -3.90 0.59 -12.69
C ALA A 13 -3.91 -0.07 -11.30
N ALA A 14 -4.14 0.71 -10.25
CA ALA A 14 -4.26 0.18 -8.90
C ALA A 14 -5.39 -0.87 -8.84
N ARG A 15 -5.11 -2.00 -8.17
CA ARG A 15 -6.08 -3.06 -7.88
C ARG A 15 -6.45 -3.12 -6.40
N GLY A 16 -5.66 -2.47 -5.55
CA GLY A 16 -5.73 -2.64 -4.10
C GLY A 16 -5.07 -3.95 -3.66
N GLY A 17 -5.03 -4.17 -2.34
CA GLY A 17 -4.66 -5.48 -1.78
C GLY A 17 -5.76 -6.53 -2.00
N PRO A 18 -5.50 -7.80 -1.66
CA PRO A 18 -6.44 -8.91 -1.85
C PRO A 18 -7.86 -8.61 -1.34
N ASP A 19 -7.97 -7.99 -0.17
CA ASP A 19 -9.26 -7.66 0.47
C ASP A 19 -10.05 -6.55 -0.25
N LEU A 20 -9.37 -5.73 -1.07
CA LEU A 20 -10.00 -4.63 -1.83
C LEU A 20 -10.42 -5.05 -3.24
N ILE A 21 -10.04 -6.25 -3.70
CA ILE A 21 -10.43 -6.76 -5.02
C ILE A 21 -11.96 -6.80 -5.16
N PRO A 22 -12.74 -7.31 -4.18
CA PRO A 22 -14.20 -7.29 -4.28
C PRO A 22 -14.76 -5.87 -4.32
N LEU A 23 -14.21 -4.95 -3.50
CA LEU A 23 -14.66 -3.56 -3.40
C LEU A 23 -14.50 -2.81 -4.74
N LYS A 24 -13.38 -3.03 -5.43
CA LYS A 24 -13.16 -2.47 -6.77
C LYS A 24 -14.19 -2.95 -7.78
N ASN A 25 -14.64 -4.20 -7.66
CA ASN A 25 -15.58 -4.79 -8.61
C ASN A 25 -17.04 -4.41 -8.32
N THR A 26 -17.35 -3.95 -7.10
CA THR A 26 -18.71 -3.64 -6.66
C THR A 26 -18.98 -2.16 -6.46
N THR A 27 -17.95 -1.31 -6.41
CA THR A 27 -18.08 0.13 -6.15
C THR A 27 -17.17 0.96 -7.07
N SER A 28 -17.55 2.20 -7.35
CA SER A 28 -16.67 3.20 -7.98
C SER A 28 -15.71 3.85 -6.97
N ALA A 29 -15.40 3.18 -5.86
CA ALA A 29 -14.52 3.71 -4.84
C ALA A 29 -13.10 3.93 -5.42
N PRO A 30 -12.45 5.08 -5.16
CA PRO A 30 -11.06 5.26 -5.53
C PRO A 30 -10.16 4.29 -4.76
N ILE A 31 -9.28 3.58 -5.48
CA ILE A 31 -8.34 2.62 -4.90
C ILE A 31 -6.91 3.12 -5.10
N PHE A 32 -6.14 3.13 -4.01
CA PHE A 32 -4.72 3.43 -4.01
C PHE A 32 -3.92 2.14 -3.79
N ALA A 33 -2.75 2.03 -4.40
CA ALA A 33 -1.82 0.92 -4.21
C ALA A 33 -0.42 1.47 -3.90
N LEU A 34 0.08 1.15 -2.71
CA LEU A 34 1.47 1.38 -2.32
C LEU A 34 2.22 0.06 -2.53
N HIS A 35 3.06 -0.01 -3.55
CA HIS A 35 3.84 -1.21 -3.84
C HIS A 35 5.03 -1.30 -2.90
N GLN A 36 5.14 -2.43 -2.20
CA GLN A 36 6.27 -2.76 -1.34
C GLN A 36 7.33 -3.53 -2.13
N ASP A 37 8.58 -3.43 -1.71
CA ASP A 37 9.59 -4.41 -2.08
C ASP A 37 9.34 -5.69 -1.27
N GLY A 38 8.89 -6.73 -1.96
CA GLY A 38 8.60 -8.04 -1.40
C GLY A 38 9.54 -9.12 -1.92
N THR A 39 10.77 -8.77 -2.31
CA THR A 39 11.75 -9.73 -2.85
C THR A 39 12.01 -10.91 -1.90
N ASP A 40 11.95 -10.65 -0.58
CA ASP A 40 12.13 -11.62 0.51
C ASP A 40 10.81 -12.24 1.01
N TYR A 41 9.65 -11.78 0.52
CA TYR A 41 8.35 -12.14 1.09
C TYR A 41 8.08 -13.65 1.03
N PHE A 42 8.33 -14.27 -0.12
CA PHE A 42 8.03 -15.69 -0.35
C PHE A 42 9.06 -16.65 0.22
N ASP A 43 10.16 -16.15 0.78
CA ASP A 43 11.13 -16.99 1.50
C ASP A 43 10.52 -17.51 2.81
N TYR A 44 9.59 -16.75 3.41
CA TYR A 44 9.00 -17.04 4.72
C TYR A 44 7.47 -17.23 4.67
N HIS A 45 6.78 -16.59 3.71
CA HIS A 45 5.33 -16.60 3.61
C HIS A 45 4.73 -18.01 3.68
N HIS A 46 3.77 -18.21 4.59
CA HIS A 46 3.10 -19.50 4.82
C HIS A 46 4.04 -20.64 5.26
N THR A 47 5.16 -20.33 5.89
CA THR A 47 6.03 -21.31 6.56
C THR A 47 5.99 -21.11 8.08
N ALA A 48 6.56 -22.05 8.83
CA ALA A 48 6.76 -21.87 10.28
C ALA A 48 7.78 -20.77 10.62
N ASP A 49 8.57 -20.31 9.63
CA ASP A 49 9.59 -19.27 9.79
C ASP A 49 9.01 -17.85 9.57
N ASP A 50 7.70 -17.72 9.30
CA ASP A 50 6.97 -16.45 9.28
C ASP A 50 6.85 -15.89 10.72
N THR A 51 7.93 -15.25 11.16
CA THR A 51 8.21 -14.89 12.55
C THR A 51 8.76 -13.46 12.62
N LEU A 52 8.65 -12.85 13.80
CA LEU A 52 8.93 -11.41 13.98
C LEU A 52 10.38 -11.02 13.63
N ASP A 53 11.34 -11.92 13.77
CA ASP A 53 12.75 -11.62 13.47
C ASP A 53 13.02 -11.38 11.98
N LYS A 54 12.07 -11.71 11.09
CA LYS A 54 12.13 -11.41 9.65
C LYS A 54 11.62 -9.99 9.33
N VAL A 55 10.98 -9.30 10.28
CA VAL A 55 10.44 -7.96 10.08
C VAL A 55 11.55 -6.92 10.26
N ASP A 56 11.99 -6.31 9.16
CA ASP A 56 12.91 -5.17 9.21
C ASP A 56 12.22 -3.92 9.81
N PRO A 57 12.67 -3.42 10.98
CA PRO A 57 12.08 -2.24 11.61
C PRO A 57 12.10 -0.98 10.73
N LYS A 58 13.09 -0.84 9.85
CA LYS A 58 13.19 0.32 8.94
C LYS A 58 12.15 0.22 7.82
N LYS A 59 11.94 -0.98 7.25
CA LYS A 59 10.86 -1.21 6.27
C LYS A 59 9.50 -0.94 6.91
N LEU A 60 9.28 -1.42 8.14
CA LEU A 60 8.04 -1.20 8.88
C LEU A 60 7.79 0.30 9.11
N GLN A 61 8.79 1.04 9.62
CA GLN A 61 8.69 2.48 9.88
C GLN A 61 8.35 3.27 8.61
N GLN A 62 9.02 2.97 7.49
CA GLN A 62 8.76 3.64 6.21
C GLN A 62 7.34 3.36 5.71
N ASN A 63 6.87 2.11 5.82
CA ASN A 63 5.52 1.72 5.41
C ASN A 63 4.46 2.42 6.27
N THR A 64 4.65 2.46 7.59
CA THR A 64 3.77 3.20 8.52
C THR A 64 3.70 4.67 8.15
N ALA A 65 4.84 5.32 7.90
CA ALA A 65 4.88 6.72 7.49
C ALA A 65 4.15 6.95 6.16
N ALA A 66 4.35 6.06 5.17
CA ALA A 66 3.72 6.17 3.86
C ALA A 66 2.19 6.07 3.96
N TYR A 67 1.68 5.11 4.72
CA TYR A 67 0.24 4.94 4.94
C TYR A 67 -0.35 6.08 5.77
N ALA A 68 0.31 6.53 6.84
CA ALA A 68 -0.18 7.63 7.67
C ALA A 68 -0.31 8.93 6.86
N VAL A 69 0.71 9.27 6.07
CA VAL A 69 0.69 10.47 5.21
C VAL A 69 -0.35 10.32 4.09
N LEU A 70 -0.45 9.14 3.46
CA LEU A 70 -1.49 8.89 2.45
C LEU A 70 -2.89 9.06 3.03
N ALA A 71 -3.16 8.47 4.18
CA ALA A 71 -4.46 8.53 4.85
C ALA A 71 -4.82 9.98 5.20
N MET A 72 -3.88 10.74 5.77
CA MET A 72 -4.08 12.17 6.05
C MET A 72 -4.39 12.96 4.77
N MET A 73 -3.58 12.81 3.72
CA MET A 73 -3.80 13.52 2.44
C MET A 73 -5.17 13.17 1.81
N ALA A 74 -5.59 11.92 1.90
CA ALA A 74 -6.88 11.47 1.36
C ALA A 74 -8.06 12.03 2.19
N ALA A 75 -7.92 12.08 3.51
CA ALA A 75 -8.92 12.66 4.40
C ALA A 75 -9.04 14.19 4.24
N ASP A 76 -7.91 14.88 4.03
CA ASP A 76 -7.85 16.35 3.89
C ASP A 76 -8.05 16.85 2.45
N ALA A 77 -8.34 15.96 1.51
CA ALA A 77 -8.47 16.29 0.10
C ALA A 77 -9.56 17.34 -0.14
N LYS A 78 -9.19 18.48 -0.75
CA LYS A 78 -10.13 19.58 -1.05
C LYS A 78 -11.07 19.28 -2.21
N THR A 79 -10.74 18.26 -3.00
CA THR A 79 -11.52 17.83 -4.15
C THR A 79 -11.94 16.38 -3.96
N LYS A 80 -13.14 16.03 -4.43
CA LYS A 80 -13.61 14.64 -4.44
C LYS A 80 -12.60 13.77 -5.19
N ILE A 81 -12.14 12.71 -4.53
CA ILE A 81 -11.35 11.65 -5.16
C ILE A 81 -12.36 10.66 -5.76
N SER A 82 -12.33 10.48 -7.07
CA SER A 82 -13.20 9.54 -7.77
C SER A 82 -12.40 8.36 -8.34
N GLY A 83 -12.97 7.16 -8.24
CA GLY A 83 -12.48 6.00 -8.99
C GLY A 83 -12.63 6.18 -10.50
N LYS A 84 -12.02 5.26 -11.25
CA LYS A 84 -12.26 5.13 -12.70
C LYS A 84 -13.61 4.49 -12.97
#